data_AF-A0A852CNT2-F1
#
_entry.id   AF-A0A852CNT2-F1
#
_cell.length_a   1.000
_cell.length_b   1.000
_cell.length_c   1.000
_cell.angle_alpha   90.00
_cell.angle_beta   90.00
_cell.angle_gamma   90.00
#
_symmetry.space_group_name_H-M   'P 1'
#
loop_
_entity.id
_entity.type
_entity.pdbx_description
1 polymer ?
#
loop_
_entity_poly.entity_id
_entity_poly.type
_entity_poly.pdbx_seq_one_letter_code
_entity_poly.pdbx_strand_id
1 'polypeptide(L)'
;IIDPYIPPEGDARLTSLSKDGLKQKMEKLKQTAASQLAGEGSRGTSELLPGPEGILQEGCRETFAEGVWSQPKGECFNKQKLHSLVTERCYPDMVRGNRYKTIRWSFVESLEPPRVVHLRCDSIVNRGNLYGQVTVRMHTRQILAIYDRFGRLMYGGEQTPKDVLEYVVFERYLVNPYGTWRMHGKIVPQWAPPKDPIIKTVMIPGPTLEPSQEYE
;
A
#
# COMPACT_ATOMS: atom_id res chain seq x y z
N ILE A 1 -3.87 -9.28 -4.41
CA ILE A 1 -2.72 -9.75 -3.59
C ILE A 1 -2.87 -11.26 -3.46
N ILE A 2 -1.90 -12.03 -3.96
CA ILE A 2 -1.95 -13.50 -3.99
C ILE A 2 -1.69 -14.07 -2.60
N ASP A 3 -0.55 -13.70 -2.00
CA ASP A 3 -0.14 -14.12 -0.66
C ASP A 3 0.22 -12.86 0.12
N PRO A 4 -0.63 -12.40 1.06
CA PRO A 4 -0.37 -11.17 1.80
C PRO A 4 0.84 -11.38 2.73
N TYR A 5 1.85 -10.54 2.57
CA TYR A 5 2.95 -10.49 3.52
C TYR A 5 2.42 -10.11 4.91
N ILE A 6 2.75 -10.91 5.92
CA ILE A 6 2.39 -10.65 7.31
C ILE A 6 3.61 -10.00 7.97
N PRO A 7 3.56 -8.69 8.23
CA PRO A 7 4.69 -8.01 8.87
C PRO A 7 4.80 -8.44 10.34
N PRO A 8 6.01 -8.75 10.82
CA PRO A 8 6.21 -9.22 12.19
C PRO A 8 5.82 -8.13 13.20
N GLU A 9 5.23 -8.55 14.31
CA GLU A 9 4.88 -7.64 15.41
C GLU A 9 6.17 -7.06 16.01
N GLY A 10 6.23 -5.73 16.11
CA GLY A 10 7.44 -5.04 16.54
C GLY A 10 8.34 -4.56 15.40
N ASP A 11 7.92 -4.62 14.12
CA ASP A 11 8.65 -3.87 13.08
C ASP A 11 8.60 -2.34 13.32
N ALA A 12 7.67 -1.87 14.17
CA ALA A 12 7.65 -0.50 14.71
C ALA A 12 8.36 -0.33 16.08
N ARG A 13 8.74 -1.42 16.76
CA ARG A 13 9.40 -1.41 18.06
C ARG A 13 10.46 -2.50 18.09
N LEU A 14 11.74 -2.11 18.01
CA LEU A 14 12.89 -3.00 18.11
C LEU A 14 12.71 -4.01 19.27
N THR A 15 12.36 -5.24 18.89
CA THR A 15 12.41 -6.50 19.67
C THR A 15 11.63 -6.60 20.98
N SER A 16 10.76 -7.61 21.04
CA SER A 16 10.64 -8.48 22.21
C SER A 16 10.28 -9.91 21.79
N LEU A 17 11.09 -10.87 22.24
CA LEU A 17 10.96 -12.30 21.96
C LEU A 17 9.72 -12.86 22.70
N SER A 18 8.56 -12.83 22.04
CA SER A 18 7.34 -13.51 22.47
C SER A 18 7.15 -14.85 21.71
N LYS A 19 6.29 -15.74 22.23
CA LYS A 19 5.90 -17.01 21.58
C LYS A 19 5.30 -16.78 20.18
N ASP A 20 4.66 -15.64 19.95
CA ASP A 20 4.17 -15.21 18.64
C ASP A 20 5.31 -14.88 17.67
N GLY A 21 6.47 -14.44 18.18
CA GLY A 21 7.68 -14.22 17.39
C GLY A 21 8.25 -15.49 16.76
N LEU A 22 7.98 -16.68 17.31
CA LEU A 22 8.45 -17.95 16.74
C LEU A 22 7.57 -18.38 15.54
N LYS A 23 6.25 -18.18 15.64
CA LYS A 23 5.32 -18.35 14.52
C LYS A 23 5.65 -17.36 13.40
N GLN A 24 5.88 -16.09 13.75
CA GLN A 24 6.30 -15.06 12.79
C GLN A 24 7.64 -15.37 12.13
N LYS A 25 8.62 -15.94 12.85
CA LYS A 25 9.89 -16.40 12.26
C LYS A 25 9.69 -17.57 11.29
N MET A 26 8.81 -18.52 11.61
CA MET A 26 8.47 -19.64 10.72
C MET A 26 7.75 -19.16 9.46
N GLU A 27 6.80 -18.24 9.59
CA GLU A 27 6.14 -17.59 8.46
C GLU A 27 7.13 -16.80 7.61
N LYS A 28 8.03 -16.03 8.23
CA LYS A 28 9.08 -15.29 7.53
C LYS A 28 10.00 -16.22 6.76
N LEU A 29 10.40 -17.36 7.34
CA LEU A 29 11.19 -18.38 6.64
C LEU A 29 10.43 -18.98 5.45
N LYS A 30 9.16 -19.33 5.63
CA LYS A 30 8.29 -19.83 4.53
C LYS A 30 8.16 -18.79 3.42
N GLN A 31 7.89 -17.53 3.77
CA GLN A 31 7.77 -16.43 2.83
C GLN A 31 9.11 -16.14 2.13
N THR A 32 10.24 -16.22 2.84
CA THR A 32 11.57 -16.00 2.27
C THR A 32 11.94 -17.11 1.30
N ALA A 33 11.79 -18.38 1.70
CA ALA A 33 12.08 -19.53 0.83
C ALA A 33 11.23 -19.49 -0.44
N ALA A 34 9.96 -19.15 -0.29
CA ALA A 34 9.06 -19.10 -1.43
C ALA A 34 9.22 -17.79 -2.25
N SER A 35 9.84 -16.74 -1.70
CA SER A 35 10.34 -15.57 -2.46
C SER A 35 11.62 -15.90 -3.23
N GLN A 36 12.52 -16.70 -2.66
CA GLN A 36 13.74 -17.18 -3.34
C GLN A 36 13.38 -18.09 -4.51
N LEU A 37 12.44 -19.02 -4.31
CA LEU A 37 11.91 -19.86 -5.39
C LEU A 37 11.19 -19.04 -6.47
N ALA A 38 10.45 -17.99 -6.09
CA ALA A 38 9.85 -17.08 -7.06
C ALA A 38 10.93 -16.29 -7.84
N GLY A 39 11.99 -15.84 -7.15
CA GLY A 39 13.14 -15.21 -7.79
C GLY A 39 13.89 -16.14 -8.74
N GLU A 40 14.12 -17.39 -8.36
CA GLU A 40 14.78 -18.40 -9.21
C GLU A 40 13.88 -18.90 -10.36
N GLY A 41 12.59 -19.11 -10.11
CA GLY A 41 11.61 -19.41 -11.16
C GLY A 41 11.49 -18.26 -12.15
N SER A 42 11.60 -17.01 -11.66
CA SER A 42 11.67 -15.84 -12.53
C SER A 42 12.99 -15.74 -13.30
N ARG A 43 14.10 -16.35 -12.82
CA ARG A 43 15.38 -16.41 -13.53
C ARG A 43 15.29 -17.16 -14.86
N GLY A 44 14.40 -18.14 -14.99
CA GLY A 44 14.10 -18.78 -16.27
C GLY A 44 13.37 -17.86 -17.27
N THR A 45 12.74 -16.78 -16.79
CA THR A 45 12.06 -15.73 -17.57
C THR A 45 12.89 -14.42 -17.60
N SER A 46 14.12 -14.45 -17.07
CA SER A 46 14.92 -13.29 -16.60
C SER A 46 15.94 -12.76 -17.61
N GLU A 47 15.48 -12.47 -18.81
CA GLU A 47 16.06 -11.29 -19.49
C GLU A 47 15.27 -10.01 -19.14
N LEU A 48 14.10 -10.14 -18.48
CA LEU A 48 13.14 -9.03 -18.30
C LEU A 48 12.89 -8.60 -16.85
N LEU A 49 13.39 -9.31 -15.86
CA LEU A 49 13.20 -8.97 -14.45
C LEU A 49 14.50 -8.45 -13.83
N PRO A 50 14.63 -7.14 -13.57
CA PRO A 50 15.75 -6.65 -12.80
C PRO A 50 15.72 -7.29 -11.40
N GLY A 51 16.90 -7.53 -10.81
CA GLY A 51 17.00 -8.04 -9.44
C GLY A 51 16.26 -7.13 -8.44
N PRO A 52 16.08 -7.56 -7.18
CA PRO A 52 15.40 -6.76 -6.17
C PRO A 52 15.98 -5.34 -6.00
N GLU A 53 17.29 -5.19 -6.24
CA GLU A 53 17.97 -3.89 -6.29
C GLU A 53 17.55 -3.06 -7.50
N GLY A 54 17.42 -3.66 -8.68
CA GLY A 54 16.96 -2.98 -9.89
C GLY A 54 15.48 -2.60 -9.83
N ILE A 55 14.61 -3.37 -9.16
CA ILE A 55 13.20 -2.96 -8.92
C ILE A 55 13.12 -1.72 -8.02
N LEU A 56 14.01 -1.62 -7.03
CA LEU A 56 14.14 -0.42 -6.19
C LEU A 56 14.75 0.77 -6.97
N GLN A 57 15.67 0.48 -7.89
CA GLN A 57 16.37 1.46 -8.73
C GLN A 57 15.49 1.98 -9.89
N GLU A 58 14.55 1.17 -10.38
CA GLU A 58 13.62 1.48 -11.48
C GLU A 58 12.42 2.35 -11.02
N GLY A 59 12.56 3.00 -9.87
CA GLY A 59 11.68 4.12 -9.53
C GLY A 59 10.43 3.75 -8.73
N CYS A 60 10.34 2.62 -8.02
CA CYS A 60 9.19 2.34 -7.13
C CYS A 60 8.86 3.49 -6.15
N ARG A 61 9.90 4.19 -5.66
CA ARG A 61 9.72 5.39 -4.82
C ARG A 61 9.13 6.55 -5.61
N GLU A 62 9.60 6.75 -6.84
CA GLU A 62 9.13 7.81 -7.74
C GLU A 62 7.71 7.50 -8.23
N THR A 63 7.40 6.28 -8.63
CA THR A 63 6.04 5.81 -8.97
C THR A 63 5.09 5.98 -7.78
N PHE A 64 5.53 5.67 -6.56
CA PHE A 64 4.74 5.91 -5.35
C PHE A 64 4.49 7.39 -5.13
N ALA A 65 5.56 8.20 -5.12
CA ALA A 65 5.46 9.64 -4.95
C ALA A 65 4.58 10.24 -6.05
N GLU A 66 4.81 9.94 -7.31
CA GLU A 66 4.02 10.41 -8.46
C GLU A 66 2.57 9.94 -8.41
N GLY A 67 2.31 8.71 -7.98
CA GLY A 67 0.95 8.18 -7.84
C GLY A 67 0.15 8.90 -6.76
N VAL A 68 0.82 9.27 -5.66
CA VAL A 68 0.22 10.09 -4.60
C VAL A 68 0.18 11.57 -4.99
N TRP A 69 1.17 12.11 -5.69
CA TRP A 69 1.18 13.48 -6.24
C TRP A 69 0.12 13.68 -7.33
N SER A 70 -0.23 12.62 -8.06
CA SER A 70 -1.31 12.62 -9.06
C SER A 70 -2.70 12.51 -8.44
N GLN A 71 -2.82 12.30 -7.13
CA GLN A 71 -4.06 12.53 -6.38
C GLN A 71 -4.39 14.04 -6.40
N PRO A 72 -5.66 14.43 -6.26
CA PRO A 72 -6.08 15.79 -6.60
C PRO A 72 -5.47 16.83 -5.65
N LYS A 73 -4.32 17.40 -6.03
CA LYS A 73 -4.12 18.85 -5.93
C LYS A 73 -5.24 19.48 -6.75
N GLY A 74 -5.88 20.51 -6.20
CA GLY A 74 -7.01 21.19 -6.81
C GLY A 74 -6.89 21.33 -8.33
N GLU A 75 -8.02 21.10 -9.00
CA GLU A 75 -8.32 21.38 -10.40
C GLU A 75 -7.62 20.53 -11.50
N CYS A 76 -6.50 19.85 -11.24
CA CYS A 76 -5.80 19.05 -12.28
C CYS A 76 -5.63 17.57 -11.89
N PHE A 77 -6.71 16.83 -11.62
CA PHE A 77 -6.65 15.38 -11.47
C PHE A 77 -6.35 14.70 -12.82
N ASN A 78 -5.09 14.36 -13.06
CA ASN A 78 -4.70 13.66 -14.28
C ASN A 78 -5.05 12.16 -14.18
N LYS A 79 -6.29 11.82 -14.56
CA LYS A 79 -6.82 10.45 -14.60
C LYS A 79 -5.92 9.51 -15.40
N GLN A 80 -5.42 9.98 -16.55
CA GLN A 80 -4.63 9.15 -17.46
C GLN A 80 -3.29 8.77 -16.84
N LYS A 81 -2.59 9.73 -16.22
CA LYS A 81 -1.33 9.46 -15.50
C LYS A 81 -1.56 8.54 -14.29
N LEU A 82 -2.70 8.67 -13.60
CA LEU A 82 -2.99 7.77 -12.48
C LEU A 82 -3.24 6.32 -12.95
N HIS A 83 -3.94 6.13 -14.07
CA HIS A 83 -4.15 4.79 -14.64
C HIS A 83 -2.87 4.11 -15.13
N SER A 84 -1.83 4.88 -15.51
CA SER A 84 -0.52 4.30 -15.85
C SER A 84 0.29 3.88 -14.63
N LEU A 85 0.08 4.52 -13.47
CA LEU A 85 0.85 4.28 -12.23
C LEU A 85 0.17 3.28 -11.29
N VAL A 86 -1.15 3.16 -11.36
CA VAL A 86 -1.97 2.38 -10.43
C VAL A 86 -2.77 1.34 -11.20
N THR A 87 -2.86 0.14 -10.64
CA THR A 87 -3.70 -0.93 -11.19
C THR A 87 -5.18 -0.59 -11.10
N GLU A 88 -5.97 -1.27 -11.93
CA GLU A 88 -7.42 -1.16 -11.99
C GLU A 88 -8.09 -1.53 -10.66
N ARG A 89 -7.43 -2.37 -9.86
CA ARG A 89 -7.91 -2.77 -8.53
C ARG A 89 -7.74 -1.66 -7.48
N CYS A 90 -6.61 -0.97 -7.50
CA CYS A 90 -6.25 0.05 -6.50
C CYS A 90 -6.85 1.42 -6.83
N TYR A 91 -7.06 1.72 -8.12
CA TYR A 91 -7.65 2.97 -8.58
C TYR A 91 -8.98 3.35 -7.89
N PRO A 92 -10.02 2.48 -7.82
CA PRO A 92 -11.27 2.83 -7.16
C PRO A 92 -11.10 3.11 -5.67
N ASP A 93 -10.19 2.40 -4.99
CA ASP A 93 -9.96 2.55 -3.56
C ASP A 93 -9.31 3.92 -3.25
N MET A 94 -8.43 4.42 -4.12
CA MET A 94 -7.85 5.77 -3.99
C MET A 94 -8.83 6.89 -4.35
N VAL A 95 -9.67 6.68 -5.37
CA VAL A 95 -10.49 7.76 -5.95
C VAL A 95 -11.87 7.88 -5.30
N ARG A 96 -12.54 6.77 -4.98
CA ARG A 96 -13.97 6.75 -4.60
C ARG A 96 -14.28 7.60 -3.36
N GLY A 97 -13.43 7.55 -2.33
CA GLY A 97 -13.60 8.34 -1.10
C GLY A 97 -13.26 9.82 -1.24
N ASN A 98 -12.54 10.18 -2.31
CA ASN A 98 -11.85 11.45 -2.45
C ASN A 98 -12.37 12.34 -3.58
N ARG A 99 -13.37 11.89 -4.37
CA ARG A 99 -13.89 12.62 -5.55
C ARG A 99 -14.30 14.06 -5.30
N TYR A 100 -14.79 14.34 -4.10
CA TYR A 100 -15.26 15.66 -3.70
C TYR A 100 -14.45 16.24 -2.53
N LYS A 101 -13.18 15.87 -2.43
CA LYS A 101 -12.27 16.37 -1.39
C LYS A 101 -11.01 16.88 -2.03
N THR A 102 -10.45 17.94 -1.46
CA THR A 102 -9.14 18.43 -1.89
C THR A 102 -8.09 17.81 -0.98
N ILE A 103 -7.11 17.12 -1.58
CA ILE A 103 -6.03 16.48 -0.83
C ILE A 103 -4.76 17.29 -1.05
N ARG A 104 -4.17 17.76 0.04
CA ARG A 104 -2.80 18.26 0.04
C ARG A 104 -1.92 17.21 0.70
N TRP A 105 -1.13 16.54 -0.12
CA TRP A 105 -0.12 15.61 0.34
C TRP A 105 1.26 16.13 -0.06
N SER A 106 2.23 15.96 0.83
CA SER A 106 3.63 16.27 0.57
C SER A 106 4.53 15.20 1.15
N PHE A 107 5.53 14.81 0.37
CA PHE A 107 6.63 13.98 0.81
C PHE A 107 7.70 14.87 1.44
N VAL A 108 8.06 14.62 2.70
CA VAL A 108 9.08 15.40 3.40
C VAL A 108 10.44 14.71 3.26
N GLU A 109 10.59 13.55 3.87
CA GLU A 109 11.84 12.81 3.92
C GLU A 109 11.60 11.29 4.03
N SER A 110 12.60 10.50 3.65
CA SER A 110 12.60 9.05 3.90
C SER A 110 13.42 8.81 5.17
N LEU A 111 12.79 8.30 6.22
CA LEU A 111 13.51 7.99 7.47
C LEU A 111 14.39 6.76 7.29
N GLU A 112 13.86 5.74 6.60
CA GLU A 112 14.62 4.57 6.19
C GLU A 112 14.52 4.39 4.68
N PRO A 113 15.55 3.81 4.03
CA PRO A 113 15.46 3.47 2.62
C PRO A 113 14.38 2.40 2.41
N PRO A 114 13.62 2.45 1.29
CA PRO A 114 12.62 1.45 0.98
C PRO A 114 13.29 0.09 0.76
N ARG A 115 12.67 -0.98 1.29
CA ARG A 115 13.22 -2.34 1.20
C ARG A 115 12.20 -3.29 0.59
N VAL A 116 12.62 -4.11 -0.35
CA VAL A 116 11.82 -5.23 -0.84
C VAL A 116 11.78 -6.29 0.26
N VAL A 117 10.56 -6.65 0.67
CA VAL A 117 10.35 -7.61 1.76
C VAL A 117 9.88 -8.96 1.21
N HIS A 118 9.02 -8.92 0.21
CA HIS A 118 8.39 -10.12 -0.32
C HIS A 118 8.26 -10.02 -1.83
N LEU A 119 8.56 -11.11 -2.53
CA LEU A 119 8.41 -11.20 -3.98
C LEU A 119 7.66 -12.48 -4.31
N ARG A 120 6.64 -12.36 -5.15
CA ARG A 120 5.78 -13.46 -5.59
C ARG A 120 5.58 -13.37 -7.08
N CYS A 121 5.72 -14.50 -7.76
CA CYS A 121 5.36 -14.64 -9.16
C CYS A 121 4.36 -15.79 -9.24
N ASP A 122 3.18 -15.54 -9.80
CA ASP A 122 2.17 -16.58 -9.96
C ASP A 122 1.41 -16.41 -11.28
N SER A 123 0.91 -17.53 -11.80
CA SER A 123 0.05 -17.54 -12.97
C SER A 123 -1.40 -17.47 -12.53
N ILE A 124 -2.07 -16.35 -12.79
CA ILE A 124 -3.48 -16.18 -12.41
C ILE A 124 -4.34 -16.70 -13.56
N VAL A 125 -5.21 -17.68 -13.26
CA VAL A 125 -6.26 -18.25 -14.13
C VAL A 125 -5.77 -19.05 -15.34
N ASN A 126 -4.81 -18.54 -16.12
CA ASN A 126 -4.21 -19.23 -17.27
C ASN A 126 -2.70 -19.39 -17.06
N ARG A 127 -2.15 -20.57 -17.40
CA ARG A 127 -0.70 -20.86 -17.32
C ARG A 127 0.18 -19.93 -18.17
N GLY A 128 -0.42 -19.22 -19.12
CA GLY A 128 0.25 -18.23 -19.96
C GLY A 128 0.31 -16.81 -19.37
N ASN A 129 -0.47 -16.50 -18.33
CA ASN A 129 -0.55 -15.14 -17.77
C ASN A 129 0.19 -15.06 -16.44
N LEU A 130 1.46 -14.68 -16.50
CA LEU A 130 2.32 -14.55 -15.32
C LEU A 130 2.30 -13.11 -14.78
N TYR A 131 2.00 -12.98 -13.49
CA TYR A 131 2.06 -11.70 -12.76
C TYR A 131 3.12 -11.77 -11.66
N GLY A 132 3.94 -10.72 -11.59
CA GLY A 132 4.90 -10.50 -10.52
C GLY A 132 4.34 -9.49 -9.53
N GLN A 133 4.25 -9.86 -8.26
CA GLN A 133 3.90 -8.99 -7.14
C GLN A 133 5.11 -8.79 -6.23
N VAL A 134 5.37 -7.54 -5.87
CA VAL A 134 6.49 -7.14 -5.02
C VAL A 134 5.97 -6.28 -3.88
N THR A 135 6.26 -6.68 -2.65
CA THR A 135 5.93 -5.92 -1.45
C THR A 135 7.15 -5.15 -0.99
N VAL A 136 7.01 -3.82 -0.92
CA VAL A 136 8.05 -2.89 -0.50
C VAL A 136 7.63 -2.27 0.84
N ARG A 137 8.52 -2.35 1.83
CA ARG A 137 8.42 -1.61 3.10
C ARG A 137 8.94 -0.20 2.88
N MET A 138 8.10 0.79 3.18
CA MET A 138 8.43 2.21 3.12
C MET A 138 8.25 2.82 4.51
N HIS A 139 9.30 3.51 4.99
CA HIS A 139 9.25 4.27 6.22
C HIS A 139 9.58 5.73 5.89
N THR A 140 8.53 6.55 5.84
CA THR A 140 8.62 7.90 5.28
C THR A 140 7.90 8.89 6.16
N ARG A 141 8.37 10.14 6.12
CA ARG A 141 7.74 11.26 6.79
C ARG A 141 6.91 12.03 5.78
N GLN A 142 5.61 12.13 6.06
CA GLN A 142 4.63 12.66 5.13
C GLN A 142 3.77 13.72 5.81
N ILE A 143 3.29 14.68 5.01
CA ILE A 143 2.29 15.67 5.43
C ILE A 143 1.01 15.36 4.66
N LEU A 144 -0.11 15.29 5.38
CA LEU A 144 -1.43 15.06 4.79
C LEU A 144 -2.44 16.02 5.39
N ALA A 145 -3.11 16.78 4.52
CA ALA A 145 -4.26 17.60 4.86
C ALA A 145 -5.39 17.34 3.87
N ILE A 146 -6.57 16.97 4.38
CA ILE A 146 -7.76 16.72 3.57
C ILE A 146 -8.78 17.79 3.88
N TYR A 147 -9.27 18.45 2.83
CA TYR A 147 -10.29 19.47 2.92
C TYR A 147 -11.63 18.95 2.38
N ASP A 148 -12.71 19.43 2.98
CA ASP A 148 -14.09 19.21 2.51
C ASP A 148 -14.34 19.97 1.18
N ARG A 149 -15.50 19.73 0.56
CA ARG A 149 -15.99 20.47 -0.62
C ARG A 149 -15.99 21.99 -0.43
N PHE A 150 -16.17 22.43 0.80
CA PHE A 150 -16.23 23.84 1.20
C PHE A 150 -14.86 24.38 1.65
N GLY A 151 -13.77 23.64 1.46
CA GLY A 151 -12.42 24.09 1.84
C GLY A 151 -12.10 24.06 3.33
N ARG A 152 -12.97 23.47 4.17
CA ARG A 152 -12.71 23.28 5.61
C ARG A 152 -11.81 22.07 5.84
N LEU A 153 -10.85 22.19 6.75
CA LEU A 153 -9.98 21.07 7.12
C LEU A 153 -10.81 19.96 7.78
N MET A 154 -10.69 18.75 7.25
CA MET A 154 -11.38 17.55 7.77
C MET A 154 -10.47 16.62 8.54
N TYR A 155 -9.22 16.48 8.08
CA TYR A 155 -8.28 15.50 8.58
C TYR A 155 -6.84 15.96 8.38
N GLY A 156 -5.99 15.64 9.36
CA GLY A 156 -4.57 15.94 9.34
C GLY A 156 -4.25 17.42 9.55
N GLY A 157 -3.07 17.84 9.09
CA GLY A 157 -2.57 19.20 9.25
C GLY A 157 -1.53 19.50 8.19
N GLU A 158 -1.55 20.72 7.65
CA GLU A 158 -0.68 21.12 6.52
C GLU A 158 0.79 21.32 6.94
N GLN A 159 1.04 21.53 8.24
CA GLN A 159 2.39 21.83 8.76
C GLN A 159 2.92 20.74 9.69
N THR A 160 2.13 19.70 9.97
CA THR A 160 2.50 18.65 10.92
C THR A 160 2.93 17.41 10.17
N PRO A 161 4.25 17.20 9.98
CA PRO A 161 4.74 15.97 9.37
C PRO A 161 4.54 14.80 10.32
N LYS A 162 4.17 13.64 9.76
CA LYS A 162 3.95 12.39 10.49
C LYS A 162 4.76 11.27 9.87
N ASP A 163 5.24 10.40 10.74
CA ASP A 163 6.01 9.24 10.36
C ASP A 163 5.03 8.11 10.02
N VAL A 164 5.20 7.54 8.83
CA VAL A 164 4.30 6.52 8.30
C VAL A 164 5.11 5.32 7.83
N LEU A 165 4.81 4.17 8.43
CA LEU A 165 5.33 2.86 8.04
C LEU A 165 4.26 2.13 7.21
N GLU A 166 4.57 1.82 5.96
CA GLU A 166 3.63 1.22 5.02
C GLU A 166 4.28 0.07 4.25
N TYR A 167 3.49 -0.96 3.92
CA TYR A 167 3.89 -2.03 3.02
C TYR A 167 3.07 -1.90 1.74
N VAL A 168 3.71 -1.37 0.70
CA VAL A 168 3.08 -1.11 -0.60
C VAL A 168 3.36 -2.31 -1.50
N VAL A 169 2.31 -2.83 -2.13
CA VAL A 169 2.39 -3.94 -3.09
C VAL A 169 2.33 -3.37 -4.49
N PHE A 170 3.36 -3.65 -5.27
CA PHE A 170 3.42 -3.39 -6.70
C PHE A 170 3.13 -4.67 -7.47
N GLU A 171 2.56 -4.51 -8.65
CA GLU A 171 2.27 -5.59 -9.58
C GLU A 171 2.74 -5.22 -10.98
N ARG A 172 3.31 -6.19 -11.67
CA ARG A 172 3.67 -6.11 -13.08
C ARG A 172 3.20 -7.36 -13.80
N TYR A 173 2.63 -7.17 -14.99
CA TYR A 173 2.36 -8.27 -15.90
C TYR A 173 3.64 -8.64 -16.65
N LEU A 174 4.17 -9.84 -16.40
CA LEU A 174 5.52 -10.23 -16.84
C LEU A 174 5.59 -10.68 -18.30
N VAL A 175 4.47 -11.17 -18.82
CA VAL A 175 4.38 -11.65 -20.22
C VAL A 175 4.41 -10.48 -21.21
N ASN A 176 3.94 -9.31 -20.80
CA ASN A 176 3.99 -8.12 -21.64
C ASN A 176 5.35 -7.43 -21.49
N PRO A 177 6.16 -7.31 -22.57
CA PRO A 177 7.44 -6.63 -22.51
C PRO A 177 7.31 -5.14 -22.14
N TYR A 178 6.19 -4.50 -22.49
CA TYR A 178 5.90 -3.11 -22.16
C TYR A 178 5.21 -2.92 -20.80
N GLY A 179 5.08 -3.99 -20.00
CA GLY A 179 4.48 -3.91 -18.68
C GLY A 179 5.31 -3.02 -17.75
N THR A 180 4.68 -2.08 -17.07
CA THR A 180 5.31 -1.26 -16.03
C THR A 180 4.93 -1.77 -14.65
N TRP A 181 5.74 -1.45 -13.64
CA TRP A 181 5.37 -1.66 -12.25
C TRP A 181 4.29 -0.66 -11.84
N ARG A 182 3.16 -1.18 -11.37
CA ARG A 182 2.00 -0.38 -10.95
C ARG A 182 1.62 -0.69 -9.52
N MET A 183 1.10 0.29 -8.79
CA MET A 183 0.61 0.07 -7.43
C MET A 183 -0.64 -0.82 -7.45
N HIS A 184 -0.60 -1.92 -6.70
CA HIS A 184 -1.70 -2.88 -6.60
C HIS A 184 -2.48 -2.77 -5.30
N GLY A 185 -1.80 -2.47 -4.20
CA GLY A 185 -2.46 -2.35 -2.92
C GLY A 185 -1.52 -1.96 -1.78
N LYS A 186 -2.11 -1.83 -0.60
CA LYS A 186 -1.41 -1.52 0.64
C LYS A 186 -1.78 -2.56 1.68
N ILE A 187 -0.78 -3.13 2.33
CA ILE A 187 -0.96 -4.03 3.47
C ILE A 187 -0.92 -3.19 4.74
N VAL A 188 -1.99 -3.30 5.55
CA VAL A 188 -2.08 -2.65 6.85
C VAL A 188 -1.93 -3.74 7.92
N PRO A 189 -0.86 -3.70 8.75
CA PRO A 189 -0.73 -4.63 9.86
C PRO A 189 -1.89 -4.51 10.84
N GLN A 190 -2.30 -5.60 11.46
CA GLN A 190 -3.30 -5.55 12.55
C GLN A 190 -2.77 -4.81 13.78
N TRP A 191 -1.47 -4.90 14.04
CA TRP A 191 -0.79 -4.22 15.14
C TRP A 191 -0.47 -2.75 14.85
N ALA A 192 -0.76 -2.25 13.65
CA ALA A 192 -0.49 -0.86 13.31
C ALA A 192 -1.26 0.09 14.24
N PRO A 193 -0.66 1.22 14.67
CA PRO A 193 -1.37 2.18 15.49
C PRO A 193 -2.64 2.65 14.77
N PRO A 194 -3.73 2.94 15.50
CA PRO A 194 -4.92 3.50 14.90
C PRO A 194 -4.58 4.82 14.22
N LYS A 195 -5.32 5.13 13.15
CA LYS A 195 -5.21 6.41 12.46
C LYS A 195 -5.64 7.53 13.40
N ASP A 196 -5.21 8.75 13.08
CA ASP A 196 -5.62 9.91 13.85
C ASP A 196 -7.15 10.05 13.86
N PRO A 197 -7.71 10.58 14.94
CA PRO A 197 -9.11 10.90 14.97
C PRO A 197 -9.43 11.98 13.93
N ILE A 198 -10.64 11.89 13.37
CA ILE A 198 -11.23 12.97 12.58
C ILE A 198 -11.59 14.15 13.48
N ILE A 199 -11.56 15.36 12.92
CA ILE A 199 -11.84 16.60 13.69
C ILE A 199 -13.31 16.66 14.14
N LYS A 200 -14.23 16.04 13.38
CA LYS A 200 -15.66 16.04 13.67
C LYS A 200 -16.08 14.91 14.61
N THR A 201 -17.12 15.15 15.40
CA THR A 201 -17.81 14.08 16.14
C THR A 201 -18.72 13.29 15.19
N VAL A 202 -18.92 12.00 15.50
CA VAL A 202 -19.81 11.10 14.76
C VAL A 202 -20.76 10.47 15.76
N MET A 203 -22.06 10.53 15.47
CA MET A 203 -23.09 9.80 16.20
C MET A 203 -23.34 8.48 15.47
N ILE A 204 -23.30 7.37 16.21
CA ILE A 204 -23.66 6.06 15.70
C ILE A 204 -25.11 5.82 16.15
N PRO A 205 -26.07 5.75 15.21
CA PRO A 205 -27.46 5.52 15.58
C PRO A 205 -27.61 4.14 16.22
N GLY A 206 -28.48 4.05 17.23
CA GLY A 206 -28.86 2.77 17.83
C GLY A 206 -29.60 1.86 16.84
N PRO A 207 -29.86 0.61 17.21
CA PRO A 207 -30.65 -0.31 16.40
C PRO A 207 -32.02 0.31 16.09
N THR A 208 -32.46 0.20 14.83
CA THR A 208 -33.82 0.56 14.45
C THR A 208 -34.73 -0.60 14.86
N LEU A 209 -35.55 -0.39 15.88
CA LEU A 209 -36.51 -1.39 16.35
C LEU A 209 -37.75 -1.37 15.47
N GLU A 210 -38.25 -2.55 15.14
CA GLU A 210 -39.62 -2.69 14.63
C GLU A 210 -40.62 -2.28 15.74
N PRO A 211 -41.81 -1.78 15.40
CA PRO A 211 -42.79 -1.33 16.39
C PRO A 211 -43.18 -2.39 17.43
N SER A 212 -43.00 -3.67 17.10
CA SER A 212 -43.32 -4.83 17.96
C SER A 212 -42.13 -5.34 18.78
N GLN A 213 -40.96 -4.72 18.68
CA GLN A 213 -39.73 -5.22 19.28
C GLN A 213 -39.27 -4.26 20.38
N GLU A 214 -39.07 -4.79 21.58
CA GLU A 214 -38.52 -4.02 22.70
C GLU A 214 -36.99 -3.89 22.58
N TYR A 215 -36.44 -2.80 23.13
CA TYR A 215 -34.99 -2.60 23.19
C TYR A 215 -34.39 -3.51 24.27
N GLU A 216 -33.47 -4.40 23.90
CA GLU A 216 -32.64 -5.15 24.85
C GLU A 216 -31.32 -4.42 25.17
#